data_AF-A0A565AP80-F1
#
_entry.id   AF-A0A565AP80-F1
#
_cell.length_a   1.000
_cell.length_b   1.000
_cell.length_c   1.000
_cell.angle_alpha   90.00
_cell.angle_beta   90.00
_cell.angle_gamma   90.00
#
_symmetry.space_group_name_H-M   'P 1'
#
loop_
_entity.id
_entity.type
_entity.pdbx_description
1 polymer ?
#
loop_
_entity_poly.entity_id
_entity_poly.type
_entity_poly.pdbx_seq_one_letter_code
_entity_poly.pdbx_strand_id
1 'polypeptide(L)'
;MYITRTLSEYWKNPSELTQPPPEGPNSGILVIQDQDLQTRVTCCFRSCLVTNSSLTGLPLPQNLKLAARFNYGEDDGTRDPVLFIPILDKPLSSNRYYAINRRGKRSGEAPVSGKEEDRVPFCFCLSYVPEAKSKQLDPYDIYQQFEINRKN
;
A
#
# COMPACT_ATOMS: atom_id res chain seq x y z
N MET A 1 -3.63 8.71 16.97
CA MET A 1 -4.55 7.58 17.27
C MET A 1 -5.16 7.09 15.97
N TYR A 2 -5.24 5.78 15.75
CA TYR A 2 -5.96 5.23 14.59
C TYR A 2 -7.41 4.91 14.96
N ILE A 3 -8.33 5.25 14.06
CA ILE A 3 -9.67 4.66 14.06
C ILE A 3 -9.77 3.61 12.96
N THR A 4 -10.62 2.62 13.18
CA THR A 4 -10.88 1.57 12.20
C THR A 4 -12.23 1.80 11.56
N ARG A 5 -12.27 1.74 10.23
CA ARG A 5 -13.47 1.88 9.39
C ARG A 5 -13.55 0.70 8.43
N THR A 6 -14.77 0.33 8.03
CA THR A 6 -14.95 -0.79 7.10
C THR A 6 -14.89 -0.30 5.65
N LEU A 7 -14.44 -1.15 4.73
CA LEU A 7 -14.37 -0.77 3.32
C LEU A 7 -15.77 -0.49 2.74
N SER A 8 -16.78 -1.26 3.15
CA SER A 8 -18.17 -1.07 2.71
C SER A 8 -18.77 0.28 3.13
N GLU A 9 -18.35 0.87 4.26
CA GLU A 9 -18.77 2.23 4.66
C GLU A 9 -18.41 3.26 3.58
N TYR A 10 -17.18 3.19 3.06
CA TYR A 10 -16.70 4.11 2.03
C TYR A 10 -17.31 3.87 0.65
N TRP A 11 -17.67 2.63 0.33
CA TRP A 11 -18.38 2.34 -0.92
C TRP A 11 -19.82 2.87 -0.91
N LYS A 12 -20.48 2.81 0.24
CA LYS A 12 -21.84 3.34 0.41
C LYS A 12 -21.84 4.87 0.46
N ASN A 13 -20.82 5.47 1.07
CA ASN A 13 -20.68 6.91 1.16
C ASN A 13 -19.25 7.37 0.82
N PRO A 14 -18.94 7.54 -0.48
CA PRO A 14 -17.61 7.97 -0.92
C PRO A 14 -17.18 9.35 -0.41
N SER A 15 -18.14 10.20 0.01
CA SER A 15 -17.83 11.53 0.56
C SER A 15 -17.02 11.45 1.86
N GLU A 16 -17.16 10.37 2.63
CA GLU A 16 -16.41 10.10 3.86
C GLU A 16 -14.90 9.97 3.61
N LEU A 17 -14.47 9.61 2.39
CA LEU A 17 -13.05 9.51 2.05
C LEU A 17 -12.32 10.84 2.16
N THR A 18 -13.05 11.96 2.02
CA THR A 18 -12.48 13.31 2.08
C THR A 18 -12.47 13.87 3.51
N GLN A 19 -13.16 13.20 4.45
CA GLN A 19 -13.15 13.65 5.84
C GLN A 19 -11.77 13.50 6.46
N PRO A 20 -11.34 14.47 7.29
CA PRO A 20 -10.08 14.36 7.99
C PRO A 20 -10.11 13.21 9.00
N PRO A 21 -8.94 12.67 9.37
CA PRO A 21 -8.84 11.74 10.49
C PRO A 21 -9.27 12.42 11.81
N PRO A 22 -9.51 11.64 12.88
CA PRO A 22 -9.89 12.17 14.19
C PRO A 22 -8.93 13.23 14.69
N GLU A 23 -9.42 14.19 15.47
CA GLU A 23 -8.57 15.24 16.01
C GLU A 23 -7.44 14.70 16.90
N GLY A 24 -6.25 15.31 16.74
CA GLY A 24 -5.06 15.01 17.53
C GLY A 24 -3.83 14.74 16.66
N PRO A 25 -2.62 14.91 17.22
CA PRO A 25 -1.39 14.66 16.48
C PRO A 25 -1.24 13.17 16.15
N ASN A 26 -0.67 12.86 14.98
CA ASN A 26 -0.42 11.48 14.54
C ASN A 26 -1.71 10.65 14.53
N SER A 27 -2.79 11.27 14.04
CA SER A 27 -4.10 10.64 13.86
C SER A 27 -4.18 9.97 12.49
N GLY A 28 -4.99 8.91 12.38
CA GLY A 28 -5.10 8.20 11.11
C GLY A 28 -6.32 7.29 11.05
N ILE A 29 -6.55 6.73 9.87
CA ILE A 29 -7.66 5.83 9.61
C ILE A 29 -7.10 4.51 9.07
N LEU A 30 -7.50 3.41 9.66
CA LEU A 30 -7.31 2.07 9.12
C LEU A 30 -8.61 1.59 8.48
N VAL A 31 -8.50 0.97 7.33
CA VAL A 31 -9.59 0.38 6.57
C VAL A 31 -9.50 -1.13 6.67
N ILE A 32 -10.60 -1.78 7.03
CA ILE A 32 -10.70 -3.24 7.06
C ILE A 32 -11.74 -3.71 6.06
N GLN A 33 -11.41 -4.79 5.36
CA GLN A 33 -12.36 -5.54 4.55
C GLN A 33 -13.34 -6.25 5.49
N ASP A 34 -14.62 -5.90 5.41
CA ASP A 34 -15.69 -6.60 6.12
C ASP A 34 -15.89 -8.02 5.54
N GLN A 35 -16.41 -8.92 6.39
CA GLN A 35 -16.46 -10.35 6.14
C GLN A 35 -17.47 -10.74 5.05
N ASP A 36 -18.48 -9.89 4.81
CA ASP A 36 -19.58 -10.15 3.88
C ASP A 36 -19.20 -10.01 2.40
N LEU A 37 -18.08 -9.34 2.11
CA LEU A 37 -17.51 -9.21 0.77
C LEU A 37 -16.49 -10.31 0.43
N GLN A 38 -16.20 -11.21 1.37
CA GLN A 38 -15.38 -12.39 1.12
C GLN A 38 -16.22 -13.42 0.34
N THR A 39 -16.17 -13.36 -0.99
CA THR A 39 -16.77 -14.42 -1.81
C THR A 39 -16.13 -15.76 -1.45
N ARG A 40 -16.89 -16.66 -0.82
CA ARG A 40 -16.46 -18.04 -0.58
C ARG A 40 -16.45 -18.78 -1.91
N VAL A 41 -15.29 -18.98 -2.51
CA VAL A 41 -15.14 -19.88 -3.66
C VAL A 41 -14.79 -21.27 -3.15
N THR A 42 -15.76 -22.19 -3.22
CA THR A 42 -15.53 -23.61 -2.93
C THR A 42 -14.67 -24.19 -4.05
N CYS A 43 -13.38 -24.40 -3.82
CA CYS A 43 -12.54 -25.21 -4.70
C CYS A 43 -12.44 -26.64 -4.14
N CYS A 44 -12.40 -27.64 -5.02
CA CYS A 44 -12.46 -29.06 -4.67
C CYS A 44 -11.35 -29.42 -3.65
N PHE A 45 -11.76 -30.05 -2.53
CA PHE A 45 -10.96 -30.53 -1.36
C PHE A 45 -10.65 -29.52 -0.23
N ARG A 46 -11.68 -29.22 0.58
CA ARG A 46 -11.73 -28.31 1.75
C ARG A 46 -11.76 -26.83 1.40
N SER A 47 -12.66 -26.10 2.06
CA SER A 47 -13.05 -24.72 1.81
C SER A 47 -11.85 -23.75 1.77
N CYS A 48 -11.41 -23.37 0.58
CA CYS A 48 -10.50 -22.26 0.39
C CYS A 48 -11.29 -20.95 0.46
N LEU A 49 -10.95 -20.07 1.40
CA LEU A 49 -11.35 -18.67 1.33
C LEU A 49 -10.49 -17.99 0.26
N VAL A 50 -10.96 -17.99 -0.98
CA VAL A 50 -10.33 -17.23 -2.07
C VAL A 50 -11.08 -15.90 -2.20
N THR A 51 -10.54 -14.85 -1.62
CA THR A 51 -10.99 -13.49 -1.94
C THR A 51 -10.70 -13.24 -3.43
N ASN A 52 -11.73 -12.96 -4.22
CA ASN A 52 -11.55 -12.62 -5.64
C ASN A 52 -10.51 -11.50 -5.77
N SER A 53 -9.52 -11.76 -6.61
CA SER A 53 -8.19 -11.16 -6.62
C SER A 53 -8.11 -9.77 -7.28
N SER A 54 -9.20 -9.03 -7.24
CA SER A 54 -9.26 -7.66 -7.72
C SER A 54 -9.85 -6.76 -6.63
N LEU A 55 -9.00 -6.34 -5.70
CA LEU A 55 -9.24 -5.08 -4.99
C LEU A 55 -9.26 -3.97 -6.05
N THR A 56 -10.42 -3.73 -6.63
CA THR A 56 -10.63 -2.81 -7.76
C THR A 56 -10.75 -1.36 -7.30
N GLY A 57 -10.10 -0.98 -6.20
CA GLY A 57 -10.26 0.37 -5.70
C GLY A 57 -9.39 0.71 -4.51
N LEU A 58 -9.37 2.02 -4.27
CA LEU A 58 -8.90 2.63 -3.03
C LEU A 58 -10.13 2.94 -2.17
N PRO A 59 -9.99 2.96 -0.84
CA PRO A 59 -8.75 2.77 -0.07
C PRO A 59 -8.34 1.29 0.05
N LEU A 60 -7.04 1.04 0.23
CA LEU A 60 -6.51 -0.31 0.41
C LEU A 60 -6.81 -0.83 1.84
N PRO A 61 -7.35 -2.05 2.02
CA PRO A 61 -7.59 -2.59 3.36
C PRO A 61 -6.34 -3.16 4.03
N GLN A 62 -6.15 -2.87 5.33
CA GLN A 62 -4.99 -3.29 6.11
C GLN A 62 -5.07 -4.71 6.66
N ASN A 63 -6.28 -5.29 6.76
CA ASN A 63 -6.46 -6.68 7.18
C ASN A 63 -6.26 -7.70 6.05
N LEU A 64 -5.95 -7.25 4.83
CA LEU A 64 -5.70 -8.12 3.69
C LEU A 64 -4.19 -8.32 3.43
N LYS A 65 -3.84 -9.49 2.88
CA LYS A 65 -2.49 -9.77 2.40
C LYS A 65 -2.36 -9.26 0.97
N LEU A 66 -1.90 -8.02 0.84
CA LEU A 66 -1.60 -7.41 -0.46
C LEU A 66 -0.17 -7.77 -0.90
N ALA A 67 0.01 -7.84 -2.21
CA ALA A 67 1.34 -7.97 -2.81
C ALA A 67 1.47 -6.98 -3.96
N ALA A 68 2.60 -6.30 -4.03
CA ALA A 68 2.97 -5.49 -5.17
C ALA A 68 3.55 -6.40 -6.25
N ARG A 69 3.17 -6.18 -7.52
CA ARG A 69 3.84 -6.79 -8.67
C ARG A 69 4.74 -5.74 -9.29
N PHE A 70 6.01 -6.05 -9.38
CA PHE A 70 6.96 -5.25 -10.13
C PHE A 70 7.13 -5.89 -11.51
N ASN A 71 6.93 -5.12 -12.58
CA ASN A 71 7.23 -5.57 -13.94
C ASN A 71 8.74 -5.41 -14.16
N TYR A 72 9.56 -6.32 -13.64
CA TYR A 72 10.99 -6.38 -13.94
C TYR A 72 11.23 -7.53 -14.92
N GLY A 73 11.33 -7.21 -16.21
CA GLY A 73 11.67 -8.19 -17.26
C GLY A 73 10.60 -9.27 -17.48
N GLU A 74 10.88 -10.14 -18.45
CA GLU A 74 9.98 -11.16 -19.01
C GLU A 74 9.74 -12.38 -18.09
N ASP A 75 10.25 -12.36 -16.86
CA ASP A 75 10.16 -13.45 -15.89
C ASP A 75 9.10 -13.17 -14.81
N ASP A 76 8.40 -14.21 -14.38
CA ASP A 76 7.18 -14.19 -13.56
C ASP A 76 7.33 -13.24 -12.34
N GLY A 77 6.67 -12.09 -12.42
CA GLY A 77 6.88 -10.94 -11.54
C GLY A 77 6.82 -11.33 -10.06
N THR A 78 7.95 -11.12 -9.37
CA THR A 78 8.07 -11.37 -7.93
C THR A 78 6.98 -10.58 -7.20
N ARG A 79 6.11 -11.32 -6.49
CA ARG A 79 5.03 -10.73 -5.68
C ARG A 79 5.57 -10.46 -4.29
N ASP A 80 6.02 -9.24 -4.07
CA ASP A 80 6.50 -8.85 -2.75
C ASP A 80 5.29 -8.53 -1.85
N PRO A 81 5.11 -9.25 -0.73
CA PRO A 81 4.03 -8.97 0.18
C PRO A 81 4.31 -7.65 0.90
N VAL A 82 3.41 -6.68 0.72
CA VAL A 82 3.53 -5.31 1.26
C VAL A 82 2.29 -5.00 2.09
N LEU A 83 2.49 -4.34 3.22
CA LEU A 83 1.43 -3.72 4.00
C LEU A 83 1.39 -2.24 3.65
N PHE A 84 0.22 -1.76 3.23
CA PHE A 84 -0.02 -0.33 2.97
C PHE A 84 -0.76 0.27 4.16
N ILE A 85 -0.19 1.28 4.80
CA ILE A 85 -0.82 2.00 5.91
C ILE A 85 -1.10 3.43 5.44
N PRO A 86 -2.34 3.95 5.51
CA PRO A 86 -2.64 5.33 5.16
C PRO A 86 -1.80 6.28 6.00
N ILE A 87 -1.29 7.35 5.38
CA ILE A 87 -0.45 8.30 6.09
C ILE A 87 -1.23 9.06 7.17
N LEU A 88 -0.51 9.52 8.18
CA LEU A 88 -1.08 10.27 9.30
C LEU A 88 -1.59 11.64 8.84
N ASP A 89 -2.58 12.16 9.55
CA ASP A 89 -3.11 13.53 9.44
C ASP A 89 -3.60 13.91 8.01
N LYS A 90 -3.93 12.90 7.19
CA LYS A 90 -4.50 13.07 5.85
C LYS A 90 -5.77 12.26 5.67
N PRO A 91 -6.72 12.77 4.85
CA PRO A 91 -7.90 12.01 4.46
C PRO A 91 -7.52 10.85 3.55
N LEU A 92 -8.35 9.79 3.51
CA LEU A 92 -8.10 8.62 2.67
C LEU A 92 -8.14 8.94 1.17
N SER A 93 -8.87 9.99 0.77
CA SER A 93 -8.92 10.50 -0.60
C SER A 93 -7.57 11.00 -1.12
N SER A 94 -6.59 11.26 -0.23
CA SER A 94 -5.24 11.60 -0.66
C SER A 94 -4.50 10.43 -1.28
N ASN A 95 -4.99 9.19 -1.12
CA ASN A 95 -4.40 7.96 -1.66
C ASN A 95 -2.91 7.78 -1.34
N ARG A 96 -2.46 8.30 -0.19
CA ARG A 96 -1.08 8.24 0.25
C ARG A 96 -0.91 7.21 1.35
N TYR A 97 0.11 6.37 1.20
CA TYR A 97 0.37 5.25 2.08
C TYR A 97 1.86 5.14 2.40
N TYR A 98 2.17 4.71 3.61
CA TYR A 98 3.43 4.05 3.90
C TYR A 98 3.36 2.62 3.36
N ALA A 99 4.38 2.21 2.62
CA ALA A 99 4.57 0.81 2.24
C ALA A 99 5.51 0.16 3.25
N ILE A 100 5.19 -1.05 3.71
CA ILE A 100 6.02 -1.81 4.64
C ILE A 100 6.22 -3.23 4.12
N ASN A 101 7.46 -3.66 4.00
CA ASN A 101 7.82 -5.00 3.58
C ASN A 101 7.34 -6.02 4.62
N ARG A 102 6.57 -7.03 4.22
CA ARG A 102 6.04 -8.05 5.16
C ARG A 102 6.91 -9.29 5.29
N ARG A 103 7.85 -9.49 4.37
CA ARG A 103 8.67 -10.70 4.30
C ARG A 103 10.03 -10.37 3.69
N GLY A 104 10.97 -11.29 3.86
CA GLY A 104 12.31 -11.20 3.31
C GLY A 104 13.29 -10.56 4.28
N LYS A 105 14.50 -10.30 3.78
CA LYS A 105 15.61 -9.78 4.60
C LYS A 105 15.31 -8.41 5.23
N ARG A 106 14.47 -7.61 4.57
CA ARG A 106 14.07 -6.25 4.98
C ARG A 106 12.64 -6.19 5.54
N SER A 107 12.16 -7.29 6.10
CA SER A 107 10.82 -7.34 6.71
C SER A 107 10.69 -6.29 7.82
N GLY A 108 9.59 -5.55 7.83
CA GLY A 108 9.34 -4.45 8.77
C GLY A 108 9.92 -3.10 8.35
N GLU A 109 10.75 -3.05 7.32
CA GLU A 109 11.28 -1.81 6.75
C GLU A 109 10.32 -1.21 5.71
N ALA A 110 10.35 0.12 5.59
CA ALA A 110 9.66 0.89 4.59
C ALA A 110 10.57 1.08 3.36
N PRO A 111 10.10 0.79 2.13
CA PRO A 111 10.76 1.24 0.91
C PRO A 111 10.88 2.77 0.91
N VAL A 112 11.93 3.26 0.26
CA VAL A 112 12.23 4.69 0.13
C VAL A 112 12.32 4.99 -1.36
N SER A 113 11.82 6.15 -1.80
CA SER A 113 12.05 6.61 -3.16
C SER A 113 13.49 7.05 -3.35
N GLY A 114 14.06 6.71 -4.51
CA GLY A 114 15.36 7.24 -4.91
C GLY A 114 15.27 8.75 -5.14
N LYS A 115 16.35 9.45 -4.81
CA LYS A 115 16.40 10.90 -4.97
C LYS A 115 17.15 11.29 -6.23
N GLU A 116 16.73 12.37 -6.86
CA GLU A 116 17.34 12.85 -8.10
C GLU A 116 18.79 13.29 -7.88
N GLU A 117 19.09 13.84 -6.70
CA GLU A 117 20.44 14.17 -6.27
C GLU A 117 21.37 12.95 -6.12
N ASP A 118 20.81 11.73 -5.98
CA ASP A 118 21.57 10.48 -5.88
C ASP A 118 21.86 9.87 -7.26
N ARG A 119 21.59 10.58 -8.36
CA ARG A 119 21.88 10.09 -9.72
C ARG A 119 23.36 9.76 -9.88
N VAL A 120 23.61 8.55 -10.38
CA VAL A 120 24.94 8.10 -10.73
C VAL A 120 25.11 8.05 -12.26
N PRO A 121 26.30 8.40 -12.78
CA PRO A 121 26.58 8.24 -14.20
C PRO A 121 26.59 6.76 -14.61
N PHE A 122 26.07 6.47 -15.79
CA PHE A 122 26.06 5.17 -16.44
C PHE A 122 26.50 5.30 -17.90
N CYS A 123 26.99 4.22 -18.51
CA CYS A 123 27.67 4.26 -19.82
C CYS A 123 26.90 5.08 -20.89
N PHE A 124 27.64 5.87 -21.68
CA PHE A 124 27.16 6.67 -22.83
C PHE A 124 26.16 7.79 -22.49
N CYS A 125 26.59 8.79 -21.71
CA CYS A 125 25.81 9.99 -21.35
C CYS A 125 24.48 9.71 -20.62
N LEU A 126 24.29 8.47 -20.14
CA LEU A 126 23.12 8.10 -19.37
C LEU A 126 23.42 8.29 -17.88
N SER A 127 22.38 8.58 -17.10
CA SER A 127 22.44 8.59 -15.65
C SER A 127 21.18 7.94 -15.12
N TYR A 128 21.28 7.23 -14.01
CA TYR A 128 20.12 6.64 -13.36
C TYR A 128 20.13 6.93 -11.86
N VAL A 129 18.95 6.94 -11.26
CA VAL A 129 18.80 6.98 -9.81
C VAL A 129 18.89 5.53 -9.31
N PRO A 130 19.89 5.18 -8.48
CA PRO A 130 19.99 3.84 -7.95
C PRO A 130 18.79 3.54 -7.03
N GLU A 131 18.40 2.27 -6.98
CA GLU A 131 17.32 1.85 -6.10
C GLU A 131 17.70 2.09 -4.64
N ALA A 132 16.89 2.89 -3.94
CA ALA A 132 17.13 3.20 -2.55
C ALA A 132 16.85 1.97 -1.68
N LYS A 133 17.74 1.73 -0.72
CA LYS A 133 17.53 0.65 0.25
C LYS A 133 16.40 1.03 1.20
N SER A 134 15.56 0.05 1.52
CA SER A 134 14.51 0.17 2.53
C SER A 134 15.14 0.54 3.88
N LYS A 135 14.39 1.26 4.70
CA LYS A 135 14.84 1.76 6.01
C LYS A 135 13.74 1.54 7.05
N GLN A 136 14.07 1.74 8.33
CA GLN A 136 13.04 1.79 9.35
C GLN A 136 12.00 2.88 9.02
N LEU A 137 10.73 2.57 9.28
CA LEU A 137 9.64 3.52 9.03
C LEU A 137 9.86 4.82 9.82
N ASP A 138 9.96 5.93 9.11
CA ASP A 138 9.91 7.28 9.65
C ASP A 138 8.68 7.99 9.09
N PRO A 139 7.63 8.22 9.90
CA PRO A 139 6.39 8.85 9.44
C PRO A 139 6.58 10.24 8.81
N TYR A 140 7.65 10.94 9.17
CA TYR A 140 7.96 12.30 8.70
C TYR A 140 8.84 12.30 7.44
N ASP A 141 9.39 11.15 7.06
CA ASP A 141 10.18 11.00 5.83
C ASP A 141 9.24 10.96 4.61
N ILE A 142 9.21 12.07 3.87
CA ILE A 142 8.39 12.19 2.66
C ILE A 142 8.78 11.17 1.58
N TYR A 143 10.00 10.64 1.59
CA TYR A 143 10.47 9.66 0.63
C TYR A 143 9.96 8.24 0.93
N GLN A 144 9.31 8.04 2.08
CA GLN A 144 8.63 6.79 2.45
C GLN A 144 7.12 6.84 2.19
N GLN A 145 6.60 7.97 1.70
CA GLN A 145 5.19 8.17 1.42
C GLN A 145 4.92 7.99 -0.07
N PHE A 146 4.04 7.05 -0.41
CA PHE A 146 3.70 6.71 -1.79
C PHE A 146 2.26 7.06 -2.09
N GLU A 147 2.04 7.75 -3.20
CA GLU A 147 0.71 7.94 -3.76
C GLU A 147 0.35 6.75 -4.65
N ILE A 148 -0.77 6.12 -4.39
CA ILE A 148 -1.25 4.95 -5.13
C ILE A 148 -2.31 5.42 -6.12
N ASN A 149 -2.04 5.16 -7.40
CA ASN A 149 -2.93 5.52 -8.49
C ASN A 149 -3.60 4.29 -9.08
N ARG A 150 -4.89 4.41 -9.42
CA ARG A 150 -5.59 3.38 -10.18
C ARG A 150 -5.11 3.43 -11.62
N LYS A 151 -4.74 2.26 -12.17
CA LYS A 151 -4.47 2.14 -13.60
C LYS A 151 -5.81 2.29 -14.35
N ASN A 152 -5.89 3.30 -15.21
CA ASN A 152 -7.01 3.49 -16.13
C ASN A 152 -7.08 2.37 -17.17
#